data_AF-A0A953QNS7-F1
#
_entry.id   AF-A0A953QNS7-F1
#
_cell.length_a   1.000
_cell.length_b   1.000
_cell.length_c   1.000
_cell.angle_alpha   90.00
_cell.angle_beta   90.00
_cell.angle_gamma   90.00
#
_symmetry.space_group_name_H-M   'P 1'
#
loop_
_entity.id
_entity.type
_entity.pdbx_description
1 polymer ?
#
loop_
_entity_poly.entity_id
_entity_poly.type
_entity_poly.pdbx_seq_one_letter_code
_entity_poly.pdbx_strand_id
1 'polypeptide(L)'
;MKLHRGLMSLVAPALVAAGYVLFPAAVKGADSGDSPEITKLLGDAKTEAYELKQDSDELNGFVKSRLSWESHATKIESIKEHVNATGKLLAKMKDAEALGSPWQKEAIVRIEPLLKELAANTEMTINHLNENKSKIHFTEFKDYVKANYELATDLEALIRDFVNYGEAKDKFERLRGKLEVTG
;
A
#
# COMPACT_ATOMS: atom_id res chain seq x y z
N MET A 1 -50.82 -13.96 77.47
CA MET A 1 -49.54 -13.68 78.15
C MET A 1 -48.95 -12.42 77.49
N LYS A 2 -48.56 -11.42 78.29
CA LYS A 2 -48.04 -10.12 77.83
C LYS A 2 -46.80 -10.29 76.93
N LEU A 3 -46.57 -9.38 76.00
CA LEU A 3 -45.41 -8.47 76.02
C LEU A 3 -45.41 -7.48 74.83
N HIS A 4 -44.89 -6.30 75.13
CA HIS A 4 -44.83 -5.09 74.32
C HIS A 4 -43.55 -5.00 73.46
N ARG A 5 -43.61 -4.06 72.48
CA ARG A 5 -42.59 -3.02 72.14
C ARG A 5 -41.47 -3.32 71.13
N GLY A 6 -41.29 -2.31 70.26
CA GLY A 6 -40.04 -1.93 69.56
C GLY A 6 -40.00 -2.39 68.11
N LEU A 7 -39.55 -1.62 67.11
CA LEU A 7 -38.85 -0.34 67.04
C LEU A 7 -38.95 0.15 65.58
N MET A 8 -39.00 1.47 65.36
CA MET A 8 -38.91 2.11 64.05
C MET A 8 -37.62 1.73 63.29
N SER A 9 -37.70 1.63 61.96
CA SER A 9 -36.61 2.07 61.09
C SER A 9 -37.17 2.63 59.78
N LEU A 10 -36.83 3.90 59.52
CA LEU A 10 -37.07 4.65 58.29
C LEU A 10 -36.24 4.07 57.15
N VAL A 11 -36.84 3.87 55.97
CA VAL A 11 -36.10 3.88 54.70
C VAL A 11 -36.86 4.73 53.69
N ALA A 12 -36.13 5.74 53.19
CA ALA A 12 -36.52 6.83 52.31
C ALA A 12 -36.86 6.37 50.87
N PRO A 13 -37.59 7.18 50.08
CA PRO A 13 -37.93 6.86 48.70
C PRO A 13 -36.74 7.09 47.76
N ALA A 14 -36.48 6.12 46.87
CA ALA A 14 -35.45 6.23 45.84
C ALA A 14 -35.90 7.17 44.72
N LEU A 15 -35.13 8.23 44.49
CA LEU A 15 -35.29 9.21 43.41
C LEU A 15 -34.11 9.07 42.43
N VAL A 16 -34.45 8.82 41.15
CA VAL A 16 -33.83 9.33 39.90
C VAL A 16 -32.38 8.96 39.55
N ALA A 17 -32.19 8.40 38.35
CA ALA A 17 -31.37 9.00 37.28
C ALA A 17 -31.48 8.19 35.97
N ALA A 18 -32.29 8.66 35.03
CA ALA A 18 -32.22 8.22 33.64
C ALA A 18 -30.95 8.85 33.01
N GLY A 19 -29.91 8.04 32.86
CA GLY A 19 -28.69 8.45 32.18
C GLY A 19 -28.91 8.60 30.68
N TYR A 20 -28.97 9.84 30.20
CA TYR A 20 -28.78 10.13 28.77
C TYR A 20 -27.33 9.82 28.41
N VAL A 21 -27.12 8.77 27.62
CA VAL A 21 -25.83 8.50 26.99
C VAL A 21 -25.61 9.58 25.94
N LEU A 22 -24.77 10.56 26.25
CA LEU A 22 -24.21 11.48 25.27
C LEU A 22 -23.24 10.68 24.41
N PHE A 23 -23.65 10.36 23.18
CA PHE A 23 -22.72 9.90 22.16
C PHE A 23 -21.67 11.01 21.93
N PRO A 24 -20.36 10.72 21.99
CA PRO A 24 -19.37 11.72 21.61
C PRO A 24 -19.62 12.07 20.14
N ALA A 25 -19.76 13.37 19.87
CA ALA A 25 -19.77 13.89 18.52
C ALA A 25 -18.55 13.33 17.80
N ALA A 26 -18.77 12.63 16.69
CA ALA A 26 -17.70 12.22 15.81
C ALA A 26 -16.87 13.46 15.53
N VAL A 27 -15.60 13.45 15.96
CA VAL A 27 -14.62 14.43 15.53
C VAL A 27 -14.58 14.27 14.01
N LYS A 28 -15.21 15.19 13.28
CA LYS A 28 -14.92 15.36 11.86
C LYS A 28 -13.44 15.67 11.81
N GLY A 29 -12.61 14.64 11.60
CA GLY A 29 -11.25 14.85 11.15
C GLY A 29 -11.36 15.82 9.98
N ALA A 30 -10.66 16.95 10.07
CA ALA A 30 -10.59 17.86 8.95
C ALA A 30 -10.26 17.02 7.73
N ASP A 31 -11.14 17.03 6.73
CA ASP A 31 -10.90 16.40 5.45
C ASP A 31 -9.77 17.23 4.82
N SER A 32 -8.53 16.95 5.24
CA SER A 32 -7.35 17.49 4.60
C SER A 32 -7.41 16.92 3.20
N GLY A 33 -7.65 17.80 2.22
CA GLY A 33 -7.64 17.42 0.81
C GLY A 33 -6.38 16.62 0.49
N ASP A 34 -6.46 15.83 -0.59
CA ASP A 34 -5.36 14.95 -0.99
C ASP A 34 -4.03 15.71 -1.06
N SER A 35 -2.96 15.12 -0.51
CA SER A 35 -1.61 15.70 -0.58
C SER A 35 -1.15 15.72 -2.04
N PRO A 36 -0.86 16.91 -2.63
CA PRO A 36 -0.33 17.00 -3.98
C PRO A 36 1.04 16.31 -4.11
N GLU A 37 1.82 16.32 -3.03
CA GLU A 37 3.12 15.67 -2.97
C GLU A 37 2.99 14.15 -3.06
N ILE A 38 2.13 13.52 -2.25
CA ILE A 38 1.92 12.06 -2.31
C ILE A 38 1.27 11.66 -3.64
N THR A 39 0.33 12.46 -4.16
CA THR A 39 -0.27 12.21 -5.49
C THR A 39 0.80 12.19 -6.58
N LYS A 40 1.74 13.13 -6.56
CA LYS A 40 2.86 13.14 -7.51
C LYS A 40 3.76 11.91 -7.33
N LEU A 41 4.15 11.59 -6.09
CA LEU A 41 5.00 10.44 -5.81
C LEU A 41 4.37 9.10 -6.21
N LEU A 42 3.05 8.94 -6.06
CA LEU A 42 2.32 7.77 -6.57
C LEU A 42 2.35 7.71 -8.11
N GLY A 43 2.24 8.85 -8.78
CA GLY A 43 2.38 8.94 -10.24
C GLY A 43 3.79 8.55 -10.72
N ASP A 44 4.83 9.03 -10.04
CA ASP A 44 6.20 8.63 -10.31
C ASP A 44 6.39 7.12 -10.05
N ALA A 45 5.82 6.59 -8.96
CA ALA A 45 5.91 5.17 -8.61
C ALA A 45 5.17 4.28 -9.63
N LYS A 46 4.07 4.75 -10.22
CA LYS A 46 3.37 4.06 -11.31
C LYS A 46 4.25 3.92 -12.55
N THR A 47 5.07 4.94 -12.83
CA THR A 47 5.99 4.92 -13.97
C THR A 47 7.09 3.87 -13.75
N GLU A 48 7.75 3.92 -12.59
CA GLU A 48 8.78 2.93 -12.22
C GLU A 48 8.22 1.51 -12.17
N ALA A 49 7.03 1.31 -11.60
CA ALA A 49 6.41 -0.01 -11.52
C ALA A 49 6.01 -0.57 -12.90
N TYR A 50 5.65 0.31 -13.84
CA TYR A 50 5.41 -0.09 -15.22
C TYR A 50 6.70 -0.59 -15.91
N GLU A 51 7.79 0.16 -15.80
CA GLU A 51 9.09 -0.22 -16.39
C GLU A 51 9.64 -1.50 -15.74
N LEU A 52 9.56 -1.59 -14.41
CA LEU A 52 9.89 -2.80 -13.63
C LEU A 52 9.16 -4.04 -14.13
N LYS A 53 7.86 -3.93 -14.40
CA LYS A 53 7.06 -5.04 -14.94
C LYS A 53 7.49 -5.40 -16.36
N GLN A 54 7.74 -4.41 -17.22
CA GLN A 54 8.22 -4.67 -18.59
C GLN A 54 9.54 -5.44 -18.56
N ASP A 55 10.50 -4.97 -17.77
CA ASP A 55 11.81 -5.60 -17.64
C ASP A 55 11.74 -7.00 -17.03
N SER A 56 10.85 -7.20 -16.04
CA SER A 56 10.63 -8.51 -15.45
C SER A 56 9.98 -9.50 -16.43
N ASP A 57 9.07 -9.04 -17.29
CA ASP A 57 8.48 -9.85 -18.36
C ASP A 57 9.53 -10.24 -19.41
N GLU A 58 10.39 -9.29 -19.81
CA GLU A 58 11.50 -9.55 -20.72
C GLU A 58 12.45 -10.61 -20.16
N LEU A 59 12.86 -10.49 -18.88
CA LEU A 59 13.69 -11.50 -18.22
C LEU A 59 13.00 -12.87 -18.19
N ASN A 60 11.69 -12.90 -17.94
CA ASN A 60 10.88 -14.11 -17.98
C ASN A 60 10.76 -14.70 -19.41
N GLY A 61 10.90 -13.88 -20.44
CA GLY A 61 11.12 -14.33 -21.81
C GLY A 61 12.51 -14.94 -22.02
N PHE A 62 13.55 -14.36 -21.41
CA PHE A 62 14.94 -14.79 -21.61
C PHE A 62 15.17 -16.23 -21.17
N VAL A 63 14.50 -16.69 -20.11
CA VAL A 63 14.65 -18.07 -19.59
C VAL A 63 14.22 -19.17 -20.58
N LYS A 64 13.47 -18.82 -21.63
CA LYS A 64 13.06 -19.73 -22.73
C LYS A 64 13.96 -19.58 -23.98
N SER A 65 14.93 -18.67 -23.94
CA SER A 65 15.79 -18.31 -25.07
C SER A 65 17.19 -18.93 -24.97
N ARG A 66 18.06 -18.61 -25.93
CA ARG A 66 19.50 -18.96 -25.91
C ARG A 66 20.40 -17.77 -25.53
N LEU A 67 19.84 -16.75 -24.87
CA LEU A 67 20.60 -15.60 -24.41
C LEU A 67 21.63 -16.00 -23.34
N SER A 68 22.74 -15.28 -23.30
CA SER A 68 23.83 -15.57 -22.38
C SER A 68 23.50 -15.13 -20.95
N TRP A 69 24.27 -15.62 -19.97
CA TRP A 69 24.08 -15.20 -18.58
C TRP A 69 24.34 -13.70 -18.41
N GLU A 70 25.21 -13.08 -19.22
CA GLU A 70 25.44 -11.64 -19.23
C GLU A 70 24.17 -10.87 -19.62
N SER A 71 23.42 -11.33 -20.63
CA SER A 71 22.14 -10.71 -20.99
C SER A 71 21.12 -10.77 -19.85
N HIS A 72 21.08 -11.89 -19.12
CA HIS A 72 20.24 -12.02 -17.92
C HIS A 72 20.71 -11.07 -16.82
N ALA A 73 22.03 -11.00 -16.57
CA ALA A 73 22.61 -10.12 -15.55
C ALA A 73 22.29 -8.64 -15.82
N THR A 74 22.43 -8.19 -17.07
CA THR A 74 22.07 -6.82 -17.47
C THR A 74 20.60 -6.53 -17.17
N LYS A 75 19.69 -7.45 -17.52
CA LYS A 75 18.27 -7.23 -17.29
C LYS A 75 17.90 -7.26 -15.80
N ILE A 76 18.53 -8.14 -15.01
CA ILE A 76 18.36 -8.19 -13.56
C ILE A 76 18.83 -6.88 -12.90
N GLU A 77 19.92 -6.27 -13.41
CA GLU A 77 20.36 -4.97 -12.90
C GLU A 77 19.34 -3.87 -13.19
N SER A 78 18.73 -3.83 -14.39
CA SER A 78 17.63 -2.88 -14.68
C SER A 78 16.43 -3.07 -13.75
N ILE A 79 16.01 -4.32 -13.49
CA ILE A 79 14.96 -4.64 -12.50
C ILE A 79 15.32 -4.09 -11.12
N LYS A 80 16.56 -4.32 -10.66
CA LYS A 80 17.06 -3.81 -9.39
C LYS A 80 17.07 -2.28 -9.34
N GLU A 81 17.41 -1.60 -10.43
CA GLU A 81 17.35 -0.13 -10.51
C GLU A 81 15.92 0.38 -10.28
N HIS A 82 14.92 -0.21 -10.94
CA HIS A 82 13.52 0.16 -10.76
C HIS A 82 12.96 -0.18 -9.37
N VAL A 83 13.33 -1.33 -8.80
CA VAL A 83 12.98 -1.68 -7.40
C VAL A 83 13.53 -0.63 -6.43
N ASN A 84 14.78 -0.22 -6.61
CA ASN A 84 15.42 0.79 -5.77
C ASN A 84 14.78 2.18 -5.96
N ALA A 85 14.43 2.55 -7.20
CA ALA A 85 13.74 3.80 -7.49
C ALA A 85 12.36 3.83 -6.81
N THR A 86 11.57 2.76 -6.96
CA THR A 86 10.27 2.60 -6.31
C THR A 86 10.41 2.64 -4.78
N GLY A 87 11.45 2.02 -4.21
CA GLY A 87 11.76 2.06 -2.78
C GLY A 87 12.04 3.48 -2.27
N LYS A 88 12.80 4.28 -3.03
CA LYS A 88 13.05 5.69 -2.70
C LYS A 88 11.77 6.54 -2.76
N LEU A 89 10.89 6.28 -3.73
CA LEU A 89 9.60 6.96 -3.84
C LEU A 89 8.70 6.61 -2.65
N LEU A 90 8.63 5.33 -2.25
CA LEU A 90 7.89 4.91 -1.06
C LEU A 90 8.42 5.55 0.22
N ALA A 91 9.75 5.65 0.37
CA ALA A 91 10.35 6.34 1.52
C ALA A 91 9.90 7.81 1.58
N LYS A 92 9.93 8.53 0.46
CA LYS A 92 9.42 9.92 0.40
C LYS A 92 7.93 10.02 0.73
N MET A 93 7.12 9.07 0.26
CA MET A 93 5.69 9.05 0.60
C MET A 93 5.46 8.86 2.09
N LYS A 94 6.27 8.01 2.75
CA LYS A 94 6.23 7.82 4.21
C LYS A 94 6.66 9.08 4.97
N ASP A 95 7.69 9.77 4.51
CA ASP A 95 8.11 11.04 5.11
C ASP A 95 7.01 12.10 5.02
N ALA A 96 6.21 12.07 3.96
CA ALA A 96 5.05 12.94 3.75
C ALA A 96 3.73 12.38 4.31
N GLU A 97 3.71 11.19 4.93
CA GLU A 97 2.48 10.44 5.25
C GLU A 97 1.51 11.25 6.10
N ALA A 98 2.01 12.06 7.04
CA ALA A 98 1.20 12.91 7.90
C ALA A 98 0.30 13.88 7.12
N LEU A 99 0.72 14.28 5.92
CA LEU A 99 0.00 15.17 5.01
C LEU A 99 -1.06 14.45 4.17
N GLY A 100 -1.01 13.11 4.12
CA GLY A 100 -1.86 12.30 3.26
C GLY A 100 -3.31 12.18 3.74
N SER A 101 -4.23 12.15 2.79
CA SER A 101 -5.62 11.75 3.05
C SER A 101 -5.69 10.24 3.36
N PRO A 102 -6.81 9.73 3.89
CA PRO A 102 -6.90 8.34 4.32
C PRO A 102 -6.53 7.31 3.24
N TRP A 103 -6.92 7.54 1.98
CA TRP A 103 -6.60 6.61 0.89
C TRP A 103 -5.12 6.66 0.48
N GLN A 104 -4.46 7.82 0.60
CA GLN A 104 -3.04 7.97 0.32
C GLN A 104 -2.18 7.23 1.36
N LYS A 105 -2.59 7.29 2.63
CA LYS A 105 -1.97 6.51 3.72
C LYS A 105 -2.15 5.02 3.49
N GLU A 106 -3.36 4.59 3.11
CA GLU A 106 -3.63 3.20 2.77
C GLU A 106 -2.78 2.71 1.59
N ALA A 107 -2.56 3.55 0.57
CA ALA A 107 -1.67 3.23 -0.54
C ALA A 107 -0.25 2.92 -0.06
N ILE A 108 0.32 3.78 0.80
CA ILE A 108 1.66 3.60 1.37
C ILE A 108 1.75 2.26 2.12
N VAL A 109 0.76 1.96 2.97
CA VAL A 109 0.70 0.73 3.77
C VAL A 109 0.63 -0.51 2.89
N ARG A 110 -0.17 -0.48 1.81
CA ARG A 110 -0.37 -1.64 0.95
C ARG A 110 0.77 -1.88 -0.05
N ILE A 111 1.45 -0.82 -0.49
CA ILE A 111 2.59 -0.93 -1.42
C ILE A 111 3.82 -1.53 -0.71
N GLU A 112 4.06 -1.17 0.54
CA GLU A 112 5.26 -1.57 1.28
C GLU A 112 5.57 -3.08 1.31
N PRO A 113 4.65 -3.97 1.73
CA PRO A 113 4.98 -5.39 1.85
C PRO A 113 5.34 -6.01 0.51
N LEU A 114 4.61 -5.66 -0.54
CA LEU A 114 4.83 -6.20 -1.88
C LEU A 114 6.16 -5.75 -2.49
N LEU A 115 6.51 -4.47 -2.29
CA LEU A 115 7.81 -3.96 -2.71
C LEU A 115 8.98 -4.60 -1.95
N LYS A 116 8.82 -4.88 -0.65
CA LYS A 116 9.83 -5.61 0.13
C LYS A 116 10.04 -7.03 -0.36
N GLU A 117 8.95 -7.73 -0.66
CA GLU A 117 9.01 -9.09 -1.19
C GLU A 117 9.69 -9.13 -2.56
N LEU A 118 9.33 -8.21 -3.47
CA LEU A 118 9.98 -8.07 -4.76
C LEU A 118 11.48 -7.76 -4.64
N ALA A 119 11.87 -6.88 -3.72
CA ALA A 119 13.27 -6.55 -3.46
C ALA A 119 14.05 -7.80 -2.98
N ALA A 120 13.50 -8.55 -2.02
CA ALA A 120 14.11 -9.77 -1.52
C ALA A 120 14.25 -10.83 -2.63
N ASN A 121 13.23 -11.02 -3.47
CA ASN A 121 13.30 -11.96 -4.58
C ASN A 121 14.30 -11.52 -5.67
N THR A 122 14.41 -10.22 -5.93
CA THR A 122 15.43 -9.66 -6.83
C THR A 122 16.84 -9.96 -6.31
N GLU A 123 17.09 -9.77 -5.01
CA GLU A 123 18.37 -10.12 -4.38
C GLU A 123 18.68 -11.62 -4.47
N MET A 124 17.69 -12.48 -4.20
CA MET A 124 17.86 -13.95 -4.36
C MET A 124 18.22 -14.31 -5.81
N THR A 125 17.58 -13.67 -6.78
CA THR A 125 17.86 -13.88 -8.21
C THR A 125 19.29 -13.48 -8.58
N ILE A 126 19.75 -12.32 -8.08
CA ILE A 126 21.13 -11.83 -8.27
C ILE A 126 22.14 -12.80 -7.67
N ASN A 127 21.92 -13.22 -6.41
CA ASN A 127 22.82 -14.13 -5.71
C ASN A 127 22.92 -15.47 -6.44
N HIS A 128 21.77 -16.05 -6.82
CA HIS A 128 21.74 -17.31 -7.55
C HIS A 128 22.48 -17.21 -8.89
N LEU A 129 22.27 -16.13 -9.66
CA LEU A 129 22.97 -15.93 -10.93
C LEU A 129 24.49 -15.80 -10.74
N ASN A 130 24.93 -15.05 -9.73
CA ASN A 130 26.35 -14.84 -9.45
C ASN A 130 27.07 -16.13 -9.06
N GLU A 131 26.42 -16.97 -8.25
CA GLU A 131 26.95 -18.26 -7.80
C GLU A 131 26.86 -19.35 -8.88
N ASN A 132 25.92 -19.23 -9.82
CA ASN A 132 25.56 -20.30 -10.74
C ASN A 132 25.43 -19.82 -12.20
N LYS A 133 26.38 -19.01 -12.69
CA LYS A 133 26.36 -18.43 -14.05
C LYS A 133 26.11 -19.43 -15.19
N SER A 134 26.57 -20.68 -15.04
CA SER A 134 26.36 -21.75 -16.04
C SER A 134 25.03 -22.50 -15.92
N LYS A 135 24.22 -22.22 -14.89
CA LYS A 135 22.97 -22.93 -14.57
C LYS A 135 21.70 -22.10 -14.77
N ILE A 136 21.76 -21.03 -15.55
CA ILE A 136 20.57 -20.22 -15.91
C ILE A 136 19.42 -21.02 -16.55
N HIS A 137 19.68 -22.24 -17.02
CA HIS A 137 18.66 -23.13 -17.59
C HIS A 137 17.96 -24.00 -16.55
N PHE A 138 18.44 -24.02 -15.30
CA PHE A 138 17.92 -24.87 -14.23
C PHE A 138 16.61 -24.30 -13.70
N THR A 139 15.74 -25.18 -13.19
CA THR A 139 14.38 -24.82 -12.74
C THR A 139 14.40 -23.75 -11.67
N GLU A 140 15.33 -23.80 -10.71
CA GLU A 140 15.41 -22.85 -9.60
C GLU A 140 15.59 -21.40 -10.07
N PHE A 141 16.50 -21.14 -11.02
CA PHE A 141 16.66 -19.80 -11.58
C PHE A 141 15.39 -19.31 -12.30
N LYS A 142 14.71 -20.22 -13.01
CA LYS A 142 13.44 -19.91 -13.69
C LYS A 142 12.34 -19.56 -12.70
N ASP A 143 12.30 -20.24 -11.56
CA ASP A 143 11.33 -19.99 -10.50
C ASP A 143 11.54 -18.60 -9.87
N TYR A 144 12.79 -18.21 -9.59
CA TYR A 144 13.09 -16.85 -9.11
C TYR A 144 12.72 -15.77 -10.13
N VAL A 145 13.04 -15.98 -11.41
CA VAL A 145 12.68 -15.05 -12.50
C VAL A 145 11.16 -14.92 -12.62
N LYS A 146 10.44 -16.04 -12.59
CA LYS A 146 8.97 -16.04 -12.64
C LYS A 146 8.36 -15.32 -11.44
N ALA A 147 8.88 -15.55 -10.23
CA ALA A 147 8.43 -14.86 -9.03
C ALA A 147 8.64 -13.34 -9.11
N ASN A 148 9.77 -12.87 -9.67
CA ASN A 148 9.99 -11.44 -9.91
C ASN A 148 8.92 -10.86 -10.83
N TYR A 149 8.61 -11.55 -11.93
CA TYR A 149 7.58 -11.10 -12.86
C TYR A 149 6.19 -11.04 -12.23
N GLU A 150 5.81 -12.04 -11.45
CA GLU A 150 4.50 -12.08 -10.76
C GLU A 150 4.41 -10.94 -9.73
N LEU A 151 5.42 -10.77 -8.88
CA LEU A 151 5.48 -9.69 -7.90
C LEU A 151 5.50 -8.29 -8.53
N ALA A 152 6.26 -8.10 -9.62
CA ALA A 152 6.29 -6.84 -10.36
C ALA A 152 4.93 -6.51 -11.01
N THR A 153 4.24 -7.53 -11.53
CA THR A 153 2.90 -7.39 -12.11
C THR A 153 1.88 -6.97 -11.05
N ASP A 154 1.91 -7.61 -9.89
CA ASP A 154 1.01 -7.28 -8.78
C ASP A 154 1.28 -5.88 -8.23
N LEU A 155 2.57 -5.48 -8.14
CA LEU A 155 2.97 -4.17 -7.67
C LEU A 155 2.52 -3.06 -8.63
N GLU A 156 2.71 -3.26 -9.94
CA GLU A 156 2.24 -2.35 -10.98
C GLU A 156 0.73 -2.18 -10.91
N ALA A 157 -0.02 -3.28 -10.82
CA ALA A 157 -1.47 -3.24 -10.73
C ALA A 157 -1.93 -2.46 -9.49
N LEU A 158 -1.36 -2.74 -8.32
CA LEU A 158 -1.71 -2.08 -7.06
C LEU A 158 -1.47 -0.56 -7.13
N ILE A 159 -0.27 -0.15 -7.57
CA ILE A 159 0.09 1.28 -7.65
C ILE A 159 -0.80 1.98 -8.69
N ARG A 160 -1.01 1.36 -9.85
CA ARG A 160 -1.89 1.90 -10.90
C ARG A 160 -3.30 2.11 -10.38
N ASP A 161 -3.85 1.16 -9.62
CA ASP A 161 -5.21 1.25 -9.09
C ASP A 161 -5.37 2.41 -8.10
N PHE A 162 -4.37 2.67 -7.26
CA PHE A 162 -4.36 3.83 -6.38
C PHE A 162 -4.25 5.16 -7.12
N VAL A 163 -3.40 5.24 -8.15
CA VAL A 163 -3.31 6.44 -9.00
C VAL A 163 -4.64 6.69 -9.72
N ASN A 164 -5.22 5.66 -10.32
CA ASN A 164 -6.50 5.75 -11.02
C ASN A 164 -7.64 6.16 -10.06
N TYR A 165 -7.63 5.66 -8.82
CA TYR A 165 -8.55 6.09 -7.78
C TYR A 165 -8.41 7.59 -7.48
N GLY A 166 -7.18 8.08 -7.28
CA GLY A 166 -6.91 9.49 -7.03
C GLY A 166 -7.40 10.38 -8.17
N GLU A 167 -7.12 10.00 -9.43
CA GLU A 167 -7.60 10.71 -10.63
C GLU A 167 -9.14 10.73 -10.73
N ALA A 168 -9.78 9.60 -10.43
CA ALA A 168 -11.25 9.50 -10.44
C ALA A 168 -11.89 10.36 -9.34
N LYS A 169 -11.30 10.36 -8.14
CA LYS A 169 -11.73 11.18 -7.01
C LYS A 169 -11.62 12.67 -7.32
N ASP A 170 -10.47 13.13 -7.83
CA ASP A 170 -10.27 14.54 -8.22
C ASP A 170 -11.28 14.98 -9.28
N LYS A 171 -11.51 14.14 -10.30
CA LYS A 171 -12.52 14.39 -11.32
C LYS A 171 -13.92 14.53 -10.72
N PHE A 172 -14.29 13.66 -9.78
CA PHE A 172 -15.59 13.71 -9.12
C PHE A 172 -15.77 15.02 -8.33
N GLU A 173 -14.81 15.40 -7.50
CA GLU A 173 -14.88 16.62 -6.70
C GLU A 173 -14.96 17.88 -7.57
N ARG A 174 -14.19 17.92 -8.67
CA ARG A 174 -14.28 19.01 -9.65
C ARG A 174 -15.66 19.12 -10.30
N LEU A 175 -16.30 18.00 -10.63
CA LEU A 175 -17.64 17.98 -11.22
C LEU A 175 -18.70 18.41 -10.20
N ARG A 176 -18.57 17.94 -8.95
CA ARG A 176 -19.43 18.33 -7.84
C ARG A 176 -19.39 19.84 -7.60
N GLY A 177 -18.19 20.42 -7.52
CA GLY A 177 -18.03 21.87 -7.34
C GLY A 177 -18.69 22.70 -8.44
N LYS A 178 -18.69 22.23 -9.70
CA LYS A 178 -19.41 22.90 -10.79
C LYS A 178 -20.93 22.88 -10.61
N LEU A 179 -21.48 21.78 -10.09
CA LEU A 179 -22.91 21.67 -9.82
C LEU A 179 -23.32 22.59 -8.67
N GLU A 180 -22.52 22.66 -7.61
CA GLU A 180 -22.78 23.51 -6.44
C GLU A 180 -22.68 25.02 -6.73
N VAL A 181 -21.89 25.42 -7.74
CA VAL A 181 -21.79 26.83 -8.18
C VAL A 181 -22.94 27.24 -9.13
N THR A 182 -23.62 26.27 -9.74
CA THR A 182 -24.68 26.51 -10.73
C THR A 182 -26.10 26.41 -10.13
N GLY A 183 -26.24 25.91 -8.90
CA GLY A 183 -27.50 25.82 -8.15
C GLY A 183 -27.67 26.97 -7.17
#